data_AF-A0A9E2PNG0-F1
#
_entry.id   AF-A0A9E2PNG0-F1
#
_cell.length_a   1.000
_cell.length_b   1.000
_cell.length_c   1.000
_cell.angle_alpha   90.00
_cell.angle_beta   90.00
_cell.angle_gamma   90.00
#
_symmetry.space_group_name_H-M   'P 1'
#
loop_
_entity.id
_entity.type
_entity.pdbx_description
1 polymer ?
#
loop_
_entity_poly.entity_id
_entity_poly.type
_entity_poly.pdbx_seq_one_letter_code
_entity_poly.pdbx_strand_id
1 'polypeptide(L)'
;MAIMKERCSILKSLGLRAVIDSHEPMWLPEAVFQKHPEWRGAQVECMPLARLPYFSPCVDNPEVLDMYRSAMAKLCRQLPELDVFTMFGNDSSCGYCWAHTYPGENGPETCRDISVTDRLVKFMSALQDGAREAGSKLTVTVSNSRLYLDNNQHYHLGLKEGQYIDEKDRNGNPFAVSVASNSWFADGVFPVLGIPKAEKFVKELEKAEKSKCERMRISFGSVFPLLKEIYREFQKTPSKGPVSRMELLHRVAAKQVGEEHAEELLQAWIGIESAIERYRFCLRGAPLMIVGPLMMRWVTMPLIPDMSLLTEKERNVFQHGRVARNETEALRLTNTLGHPGITGEAAVDNARLVMHTAREEIRSAVVIVEGVAAKIRSKTAAGNLTSLVKSLKALSSILLTCRNVIEYEHTLSIRNRCDEEVWYRDQYNTGALNRGSYELRLSARSEMDNALALAKLLESSSDPILITAPSAKREDSLTFGLGLIKELRRKAEIMMKYWPLYNQLYPPVPKLEKLTIKGAP
;
A
#
# COMPACT_ATOMS: atom_id res chain seq x y z
N MET A 1 11.24 -14.87 18.81
CA MET A 1 11.36 -14.52 20.25
C MET A 1 12.61 -13.70 20.57
N ALA A 2 13.83 -14.09 20.18
CA ALA A 2 15.06 -13.35 20.51
C ALA A 2 14.99 -11.84 20.20
N ILE A 3 14.59 -11.47 18.98
CA ILE A 3 14.44 -10.07 18.56
C ILE A 3 13.40 -9.29 19.38
N MET A 4 12.34 -9.96 19.86
CA MET A 4 11.32 -9.31 20.70
C MET A 4 11.88 -9.00 22.10
N LYS A 5 12.67 -9.92 22.67
CA LYS A 5 13.34 -9.71 23.96
C LYS A 5 14.36 -8.58 23.88
N GLU A 6 15.15 -8.54 22.80
CA GLU A 6 16.11 -7.46 22.57
C GLU A 6 15.41 -6.10 22.49
N ARG A 7 14.33 -5.99 21.71
CA ARG A 7 13.52 -4.77 21.63
C ARG A 7 12.92 -4.38 22.97
N CYS A 8 12.37 -5.33 23.73
CA CYS A 8 11.80 -5.05 25.05
C CYS A 8 12.88 -4.60 26.06
N SER A 9 14.11 -5.12 25.97
CA SER A 9 15.24 -4.64 26.78
C SER A 9 15.56 -3.16 26.52
N ILE A 10 15.52 -2.74 25.25
CA ILE A 10 15.68 -1.33 24.86
C ILE A 10 14.52 -0.48 25.38
N LEU A 11 13.28 -0.96 25.24
CA LEU A 11 12.12 -0.23 25.76
C LEU A 11 12.23 -0.06 27.29
N LYS A 12 12.60 -1.12 28.00
CA LYS A 12 12.81 -1.11 29.45
C LYS A 12 13.84 -0.08 29.88
N SER A 13 15.00 -0.01 29.22
CA SER A 13 16.05 0.95 29.56
C SER A 13 15.64 2.42 29.33
N LEU A 14 14.62 2.63 28.49
CA LEU A 14 14.01 3.93 28.23
C LEU A 14 12.75 4.21 29.07
N GLY A 15 12.35 3.28 29.96
CA GLY A 15 11.11 3.40 30.74
C GLY A 15 9.83 3.25 29.90
N LEU A 16 9.92 2.65 28.71
CA LEU A 16 8.82 2.44 27.77
C LEU A 16 8.22 1.04 27.91
N ARG A 17 6.97 0.91 27.45
CA ARG A 17 6.23 -0.36 27.35
C ARG A 17 6.10 -0.80 25.90
N ALA A 18 5.87 -2.10 25.70
CA ALA A 18 5.72 -2.69 24.39
C ALA A 18 4.25 -2.78 23.97
N VAL A 19 4.01 -2.46 22.70
CA VAL A 19 2.77 -2.76 21.98
C VAL A 19 3.11 -3.82 20.94
N ILE A 20 2.29 -4.86 20.85
CA ILE A 20 2.38 -5.88 19.79
C ILE A 20 1.15 -5.74 18.90
N ASP A 21 1.38 -5.60 17.60
CA ASP A 21 0.34 -5.70 16.58
C ASP A 21 0.34 -7.12 16.00
N SER A 22 -0.83 -7.77 16.03
CA SER A 22 -1.03 -9.16 15.57
C SER A 22 -2.24 -9.29 14.65
N HIS A 23 -2.37 -10.45 14.01
CA HIS A 23 -3.56 -10.87 13.29
C HIS A 23 -4.06 -12.14 13.96
N GLU A 24 -5.19 -12.07 14.67
CA GLU A 24 -5.68 -13.20 15.46
C GLU A 24 -7.21 -13.33 15.40
N PRO A 25 -7.74 -14.56 15.47
CA PRO A 25 -6.98 -15.82 15.43
C PRO A 25 -6.49 -16.11 14.00
N MET A 26 -5.18 -16.29 13.82
CA MET A 26 -4.61 -16.63 12.51
C MET A 26 -4.92 -18.08 12.14
N TRP A 27 -4.98 -18.41 10.85
CA TRP A 27 -5.07 -19.80 10.40
C TRP A 27 -3.94 -20.67 10.96
N LEU A 28 -4.24 -21.94 11.20
CA LEU A 28 -3.27 -22.95 11.67
C LEU A 28 -2.97 -23.99 10.57
N PRO A 29 -1.79 -24.65 10.61
CA PRO A 29 -1.50 -25.74 9.68
C PRO A 29 -2.53 -26.88 9.78
N GLU A 30 -2.86 -27.50 8.64
CA GLU A 30 -3.86 -28.58 8.54
C GLU A 30 -3.61 -29.74 9.53
N ALA A 31 -2.35 -30.06 9.82
CA ALA A 31 -2.00 -31.10 10.80
C ALA A 31 -2.55 -30.84 12.22
N VAL A 32 -2.76 -29.57 12.59
CA VAL A 32 -3.41 -29.22 13.87
C VAL A 32 -4.87 -29.68 13.85
N PHE A 33 -5.59 -29.39 12.78
CA PHE A 33 -7.00 -29.77 12.65
C PHE A 33 -7.20 -31.26 12.39
N GLN A 34 -6.21 -31.98 11.85
CA GLN A 34 -6.27 -33.44 11.79
C GLN A 34 -6.19 -34.07 13.18
N LYS A 35 -5.39 -33.48 14.07
CA LYS A 35 -5.24 -33.93 15.46
C LYS A 35 -6.40 -33.47 16.36
N HIS A 36 -6.92 -32.28 16.11
CA HIS A 36 -8.01 -31.63 16.84
C HIS A 36 -9.10 -31.14 15.87
N PRO A 37 -9.92 -32.04 15.30
CA PRO A 37 -10.91 -31.67 14.27
C PRO A 37 -11.90 -30.59 14.71
N GLU A 38 -12.32 -30.62 15.97
CA GLU A 38 -13.23 -29.68 16.61
C GLU A 38 -12.63 -28.29 16.86
N TRP A 39 -11.33 -28.10 16.65
CA TRP A 39 -10.70 -26.77 16.69
C TRP A 39 -10.90 -26.00 15.39
N ARG A 40 -11.33 -26.63 14.29
CA ARG A 40 -11.49 -25.94 13.00
C ARG A 40 -12.64 -24.92 13.07
N GLY A 41 -12.31 -23.65 12.90
CA GLY A 41 -13.26 -22.54 12.92
C GLY A 41 -13.59 -22.03 11.52
N ALA A 42 -13.67 -20.71 11.39
CA ALA A 42 -14.00 -20.06 10.12
C ALA A 42 -12.92 -20.27 9.05
N GLN A 43 -13.36 -20.42 7.81
CA GLN A 43 -12.59 -20.25 6.60
C GLN A 43 -12.28 -18.75 6.40
N VAL A 44 -11.02 -18.41 6.10
CA VAL A 44 -10.51 -17.02 6.21
C VAL A 44 -9.70 -16.54 5.02
N GLU A 45 -9.43 -17.39 4.04
CA GLU A 45 -8.60 -17.00 2.91
C GLU A 45 -9.28 -16.07 1.92
N CYS A 46 -8.48 -15.20 1.30
CA CYS A 46 -8.93 -14.40 0.18
C CYS A 46 -9.19 -15.31 -1.03
N MET A 47 -10.46 -15.70 -1.23
CA MET A 47 -10.90 -16.66 -2.25
C MET A 47 -10.36 -16.41 -3.67
N PRO A 48 -10.28 -15.16 -4.17
CA PRO A 48 -9.71 -14.90 -5.49
C PRO A 48 -8.21 -15.18 -5.61
N LEU A 49 -7.49 -15.31 -4.50
CA LEU A 49 -6.03 -15.44 -4.47
C LEU A 49 -5.55 -16.80 -3.95
N ALA A 50 -6.30 -17.39 -3.02
CA ALA A 50 -5.91 -18.63 -2.38
C ALA A 50 -6.05 -19.84 -3.31
N ARG A 51 -5.15 -20.81 -3.14
CA ARG A 51 -5.19 -22.11 -3.83
C ARG A 51 -5.76 -23.23 -2.97
N LEU A 52 -5.75 -23.03 -1.66
CA LEU A 52 -6.19 -23.97 -0.65
C LEU A 52 -7.10 -23.23 0.33
N PRO A 53 -8.05 -23.93 0.97
CA PRO A 53 -8.80 -23.35 2.06
C PRO A 53 -7.90 -23.20 3.29
N TYR A 54 -8.05 -22.10 4.02
CA TYR A 54 -7.37 -21.85 5.28
C TYR A 54 -8.40 -21.56 6.37
N PHE A 55 -8.20 -22.17 7.53
CA PHE A 55 -9.15 -22.07 8.65
C PHE A 55 -8.46 -21.50 9.87
N SER A 56 -9.08 -20.50 10.48
CA SER A 56 -8.75 -20.03 11.82
C SER A 56 -9.30 -20.99 12.88
N PRO A 57 -8.64 -21.14 14.03
CA PRO A 57 -9.18 -21.96 15.10
C PRO A 57 -10.45 -21.35 15.71
N CYS A 58 -11.41 -22.20 16.08
CA CYS A 58 -12.67 -21.79 16.68
C CYS A 58 -12.46 -21.30 18.12
N VAL A 59 -12.47 -19.98 18.34
CA VAL A 59 -12.32 -19.39 19.68
C VAL A 59 -13.55 -19.54 20.58
N ASP A 60 -14.59 -20.26 20.15
CA ASP A 60 -15.66 -20.74 21.03
C ASP A 60 -15.36 -22.14 21.61
N ASN A 61 -14.33 -22.82 21.08
CA ASN A 61 -13.85 -24.08 21.64
C ASN A 61 -13.01 -23.82 22.90
N PRO A 62 -13.32 -24.44 24.05
CA PRO A 62 -12.62 -24.19 25.30
C PRO A 62 -11.14 -24.58 25.26
N GLU A 63 -10.75 -25.62 24.52
CA GLU A 63 -9.34 -26.01 24.39
C GLU A 63 -8.54 -25.00 23.58
N VAL A 64 -9.16 -24.38 22.55
CA VAL A 64 -8.55 -23.30 21.78
C VAL A 64 -8.35 -22.06 22.66
N LEU A 65 -9.35 -21.68 23.45
CA LEU A 65 -9.22 -20.58 24.41
C LEU A 65 -8.11 -20.85 25.43
N ASP A 66 -8.00 -22.09 25.92
CA ASP A 66 -6.95 -22.50 26.84
C ASP A 66 -5.55 -22.43 26.21
N MET A 67 -5.43 -22.86 24.95
CA MET A 67 -4.20 -22.72 24.16
C MET A 67 -3.76 -21.26 24.08
N TYR A 68 -4.67 -20.34 23.72
CA TYR A 68 -4.36 -18.91 23.63
C TYR A 68 -4.03 -18.28 25.00
N ARG A 69 -4.77 -18.63 26.05
CA ARG A 69 -4.46 -18.24 27.44
C ARG A 69 -3.05 -18.66 27.84
N SER A 70 -2.69 -19.93 27.63
CA SER A 70 -1.36 -20.49 27.92
C SER A 70 -0.26 -19.84 27.08
N ALA A 71 -0.53 -19.58 25.79
CA ALA A 71 0.40 -18.89 24.90
C ALA A 71 0.66 -17.45 25.36
N MET A 72 -0.39 -16.71 25.73
CA MET A 72 -0.26 -15.34 26.25
C MET A 72 0.50 -15.30 27.59
N ALA A 73 0.23 -16.25 28.50
CA ALA A 73 1.00 -16.37 29.75
C ALA A 73 2.49 -16.59 29.48
N LYS A 74 2.83 -17.47 28.53
CA LYS A 74 4.23 -17.69 28.11
C LYS A 74 4.84 -16.46 27.44
N LEU A 75 4.06 -15.69 26.69
CA LEU A 75 4.50 -14.46 26.05
C LEU A 75 4.82 -13.38 27.10
N CYS A 76 3.89 -13.09 28.01
CA CYS A 76 4.06 -12.09 29.08
C CYS A 76 5.21 -12.43 30.03
N ARG A 77 5.42 -13.71 30.39
CA ARG A 77 6.61 -14.12 31.18
C ARG A 77 7.93 -13.83 30.47
N GLN A 78 7.93 -13.89 29.13
CA GLN A 78 9.12 -13.63 28.32
C GLN A 78 9.29 -12.15 27.96
N LEU A 79 8.20 -11.40 27.93
CA LEU A 79 8.14 -9.98 27.59
C LEU A 79 7.35 -9.22 28.68
N PRO A 80 7.90 -9.03 29.89
CA PRO A 80 7.20 -8.35 30.99
C PRO A 80 6.84 -6.89 30.68
N GLU A 81 7.47 -6.29 29.66
CA GLU A 81 7.21 -4.94 29.18
C GLU A 81 5.95 -4.84 28.28
N LEU A 82 5.34 -5.96 27.88
CA LEU A 82 4.11 -5.98 27.09
C LEU A 82 2.93 -5.37 27.87
N ASP A 83 2.32 -4.33 27.29
CA ASP A 83 1.21 -3.57 27.89
C ASP A 83 -0.04 -3.59 27.02
N VAL A 84 0.14 -3.56 25.70
CA VAL A 84 -0.97 -3.57 24.72
C VAL A 84 -0.76 -4.66 23.69
N PHE A 85 -1.80 -5.46 23.47
CA PHE A 85 -1.89 -6.43 22.38
C PHE A 85 -3.00 -5.99 21.42
N THR A 86 -2.63 -5.57 20.22
CA THR A 86 -3.58 -5.20 19.17
C THR A 86 -3.78 -6.38 18.22
N MET A 87 -5.01 -6.59 17.80
CA MET A 87 -5.38 -7.63 16.85
C MET A 87 -6.12 -6.96 15.69
N PHE A 88 -5.57 -7.05 14.49
CA PHE A 88 -6.38 -6.85 13.30
C PHE A 88 -7.22 -8.10 13.11
N GLY A 89 -8.54 -7.96 13.19
CA GLY A 89 -9.47 -9.09 13.10
C GLY A 89 -10.19 -9.11 11.77
N ASN A 90 -10.34 -10.31 11.19
CA ASN A 90 -11.25 -10.60 10.07
C ASN A 90 -10.80 -10.14 8.66
N ASP A 91 -9.50 -9.91 8.49
CA ASP A 91 -8.79 -9.67 7.22
C ASP A 91 -7.36 -10.23 7.34
N SER A 92 -6.57 -10.26 6.27
CA SER A 92 -5.21 -10.82 6.25
C SER A 92 -5.14 -12.28 6.72
N SER A 93 -6.14 -13.09 6.36
CA SER A 93 -6.24 -14.52 6.70
C SER A 93 -6.40 -14.83 8.20
N CYS A 94 -6.99 -13.92 8.97
CA CYS A 94 -7.53 -14.21 10.30
C CYS A 94 -9.04 -13.98 10.30
N GLY A 95 -9.76 -14.57 11.27
CA GLY A 95 -11.21 -14.42 11.32
C GLY A 95 -11.89 -15.22 12.41
N TYR A 96 -13.15 -14.89 12.65
CA TYR A 96 -13.96 -15.44 13.72
C TYR A 96 -15.14 -16.21 13.14
N CYS A 97 -15.55 -17.30 13.79
CA CYS A 97 -16.73 -18.06 13.37
C CYS A 97 -17.93 -17.12 13.26
N TRP A 98 -18.68 -17.23 12.17
CA TRP A 98 -19.89 -16.47 11.87
C TRP A 98 -19.71 -14.95 11.86
N ALA A 99 -18.47 -14.45 11.85
CA ALA A 99 -18.16 -13.12 11.35
C ALA A 99 -18.01 -13.17 9.82
N HIS A 100 -18.15 -12.02 9.17
CA HIS A 100 -18.05 -11.96 7.70
C HIS A 100 -16.59 -11.96 7.24
N THR A 101 -15.98 -13.14 7.12
CA THR A 101 -14.63 -13.30 6.58
C THR A 101 -14.61 -13.15 5.05
N TYR A 102 -13.46 -13.32 4.41
CA TYR A 102 -13.35 -13.25 2.94
C TYR A 102 -14.33 -14.16 2.17
N PRO A 103 -14.55 -15.44 2.57
CA PRO A 103 -15.60 -16.29 1.99
C PRO A 103 -17.04 -15.91 2.35
N GLY A 104 -17.26 -14.98 3.28
CA GLY A 104 -18.55 -14.67 3.90
C GLY A 104 -18.71 -15.33 5.27
N GLU A 105 -19.89 -15.19 5.87
CA GLU A 105 -20.19 -15.75 7.21
C GLU A 105 -20.14 -17.28 7.21
N ASN A 106 -19.26 -17.85 8.02
CA ASN A 106 -19.09 -19.31 8.10
C ASN A 106 -18.46 -19.75 9.43
N GLY A 107 -18.59 -21.03 9.76
CA GLY A 107 -18.00 -21.64 10.95
C GLY A 107 -18.71 -22.94 11.33
N PRO A 108 -18.34 -23.58 12.46
CA PRO A 108 -19.06 -24.72 13.00
C PRO A 108 -20.49 -24.36 13.41
N GLU A 109 -21.46 -25.20 13.04
CA GLU A 109 -22.88 -24.99 13.35
C GLU A 109 -23.14 -24.87 14.87
N THR A 110 -22.36 -25.58 15.68
CA THR A 110 -22.47 -25.58 17.15
C THR A 110 -22.23 -24.22 17.81
N CYS A 111 -21.61 -23.27 17.10
CA CYS A 111 -21.33 -21.92 17.61
C CYS A 111 -22.06 -20.81 16.83
N ARG A 112 -22.99 -21.17 15.92
CA ARG A 112 -23.72 -20.21 15.07
C ARG A 112 -24.43 -19.13 15.86
N ASP A 113 -25.13 -19.52 16.92
CA ASP A 113 -25.97 -18.61 17.69
C ASP A 113 -25.18 -17.76 18.71
N ILE A 114 -23.86 -17.95 18.79
CA ILE A 114 -23.00 -17.09 19.62
C ILE A 114 -22.71 -15.80 18.84
N SER A 115 -23.10 -14.67 19.43
CA SER A 115 -22.85 -13.36 18.86
C SER A 115 -21.35 -13.10 18.68
N VAL A 116 -20.96 -12.41 17.60
CA VAL A 116 -19.57 -12.04 17.33
C VAL A 116 -18.98 -11.23 18.49
N THR A 117 -19.79 -10.37 19.11
CA THR A 117 -19.39 -9.59 20.30
C THR A 117 -19.04 -10.49 21.48
N ASP A 118 -19.91 -11.43 21.86
CA ASP A 118 -19.66 -12.31 23.00
C ASP A 118 -18.41 -13.18 22.76
N ARG A 119 -18.24 -13.63 21.52
CA ARG A 119 -17.06 -14.37 21.08
C ARG A 119 -15.77 -13.56 21.26
N LEU A 120 -15.76 -12.30 20.80
CA LEU A 120 -14.61 -11.40 20.96
C LEU A 120 -14.31 -11.11 22.44
N VAL A 121 -15.34 -10.84 23.26
CA VAL A 121 -15.18 -10.62 24.70
C VAL A 121 -14.58 -11.84 25.40
N LYS A 122 -15.06 -13.05 25.07
CA LYS A 122 -14.50 -14.31 25.59
C LYS A 122 -13.05 -14.49 25.18
N PHE A 123 -12.74 -14.26 23.91
CA PHE A 123 -11.38 -14.41 23.38
C PHE A 123 -10.40 -13.41 24.03
N MET A 124 -10.75 -12.13 24.07
CA MET A 124 -9.95 -11.11 24.75
C MET A 124 -9.78 -11.41 26.24
N SER A 125 -10.82 -11.94 26.90
CA SER A 125 -10.73 -12.36 28.30
C SER A 125 -9.68 -13.47 28.46
N ALA A 126 -9.68 -14.51 27.63
CA ALA A 126 -8.69 -15.59 27.71
C ALA A 126 -7.24 -15.09 27.58
N LEU A 127 -7.01 -14.10 26.69
CA LEU A 127 -5.69 -13.45 26.57
C LEU A 127 -5.33 -12.67 27.84
N GLN A 128 -6.25 -11.87 28.37
CA GLN A 128 -6.03 -11.12 29.61
C GLN A 128 -5.82 -12.04 30.82
N ASP A 129 -6.50 -13.18 30.87
CA ASP A 129 -6.36 -14.18 31.93
C ASP A 129 -4.95 -14.79 31.91
N GLY A 130 -4.46 -15.16 30.73
CA GLY A 130 -3.09 -15.62 30.53
C GLY A 130 -2.05 -14.58 30.96
N ALA A 131 -2.28 -13.30 30.63
CA ALA A 131 -1.41 -12.21 31.09
C ALA A 131 -1.42 -12.06 32.62
N ARG A 132 -2.59 -12.16 33.28
CA ARG A 132 -2.70 -12.08 34.74
C ARG A 132 -1.97 -13.22 35.44
N GLU A 133 -2.01 -14.44 34.89
CA GLU A 133 -1.23 -15.58 35.40
C GLU A 133 0.29 -15.40 35.27
N ALA A 134 0.73 -14.53 34.36
CA ALA A 134 2.13 -14.12 34.24
C ALA A 134 2.48 -12.92 35.14
N GLY A 135 1.51 -12.38 35.89
CA GLY A 135 1.69 -11.19 36.73
C GLY A 135 1.60 -9.87 35.96
N SER A 136 1.01 -9.87 34.75
CA SER A 136 0.88 -8.70 33.88
C SER A 136 -0.58 -8.26 33.75
N LYS A 137 -0.81 -6.94 33.65
CA LYS A 137 -2.10 -6.38 33.21
C LYS A 137 -1.98 -6.08 31.72
N LEU A 138 -2.85 -6.69 30.90
CA LEU A 138 -2.82 -6.53 29.45
C LEU A 138 -4.06 -5.79 28.95
N THR A 139 -3.82 -4.76 28.15
CA THR A 139 -4.86 -4.15 27.31
C THR A 139 -4.96 -4.91 25.99
N VAL A 140 -6.16 -5.32 25.59
CA VAL A 140 -6.40 -6.00 24.31
C VAL A 140 -7.34 -5.15 23.48
N THR A 141 -6.95 -4.89 22.24
CA THR A 141 -7.76 -4.14 21.28
C THR A 141 -7.91 -4.92 19.99
N VAL A 142 -9.12 -4.95 19.45
CA VAL A 142 -9.41 -5.52 18.14
C VAL A 142 -9.83 -4.40 17.21
N SER A 143 -9.06 -4.19 16.14
CA SER A 143 -9.46 -3.33 15.03
C SER A 143 -10.23 -4.15 14.00
N ASN A 144 -11.41 -3.65 13.65
CA ASN A 144 -12.35 -4.30 12.76
C ASN A 144 -11.95 -4.09 11.31
N SER A 145 -11.88 -5.20 10.58
CA SER A 145 -12.08 -5.20 9.15
C SER A 145 -13.29 -6.06 8.84
N ARG A 146 -14.45 -5.40 8.63
CA ARG A 146 -15.69 -6.04 8.16
C ARG A 146 -16.30 -7.13 9.06
N LEU A 147 -16.19 -7.02 10.37
CA LEU A 147 -16.99 -7.79 11.34
C LEU A 147 -18.51 -7.50 11.23
N TYR A 148 -18.91 -6.44 10.51
CA TYR A 148 -20.29 -5.96 10.34
C TYR A 148 -21.10 -5.96 11.64
N LEU A 149 -20.51 -5.39 12.69
CA LEU A 149 -21.20 -5.13 13.96
C LEU A 149 -22.25 -4.00 13.83
N ASP A 150 -22.41 -3.46 12.61
CA ASP A 150 -23.04 -2.17 12.27
C ASP A 150 -24.53 -2.09 12.62
N ASN A 151 -25.22 -3.22 12.76
CA ASN A 151 -26.62 -3.25 13.20
C ASN A 151 -26.78 -3.22 14.73
N ASN A 152 -25.69 -3.25 15.50
CA ASN A 152 -25.72 -3.25 16.96
C ASN A 152 -24.92 -2.06 17.52
N GLN A 153 -25.57 -0.91 17.69
CA GLN A 153 -24.94 0.27 18.32
C GLN A 153 -24.44 0.00 19.76
N HIS A 154 -24.83 -1.11 20.37
CA HIS A 154 -24.52 -1.51 21.74
C HIS A 154 -23.50 -2.66 21.83
N TYR A 155 -22.81 -3.03 20.73
CA TYR A 155 -21.82 -4.13 20.75
C TYR A 155 -20.73 -3.93 21.83
N HIS A 156 -20.43 -2.70 22.22
CA HIS A 156 -19.36 -2.40 23.15
C HIS A 156 -19.79 -2.56 24.63
N LEU A 157 -21.09 -2.63 24.96
CA LEU A 157 -21.55 -2.64 26.36
C LEU A 157 -21.05 -3.87 27.16
N GLY A 158 -20.83 -5.00 26.46
CA GLY A 158 -20.30 -6.24 27.02
C GLY A 158 -18.79 -6.25 27.25
N LEU A 159 -18.05 -5.24 26.77
CA LEU A 159 -16.60 -5.15 26.94
C LEU A 159 -16.22 -5.03 28.41
N LYS A 160 -15.12 -5.69 28.79
CA LYS A 160 -14.52 -5.61 30.13
C LYS A 160 -13.44 -4.52 30.19
N GLU A 161 -12.94 -4.23 31.38
CA GLU A 161 -11.82 -3.30 31.56
C GLU A 161 -10.60 -3.73 30.71
N GLY A 162 -10.00 -2.77 30.01
CA GLY A 162 -8.85 -3.02 29.14
C GLY A 162 -9.19 -3.75 27.83
N GLN A 163 -10.47 -3.89 27.48
CA GLN A 163 -10.90 -4.43 26.19
C GLN A 163 -11.45 -3.33 25.30
N TYR A 164 -11.05 -3.36 24.03
CA TYR A 164 -11.48 -2.38 23.03
C TYR A 164 -11.84 -3.10 21.73
N ILE A 165 -12.93 -2.69 21.11
CA ILE A 165 -13.29 -3.07 19.73
C ILE A 165 -13.45 -1.76 18.95
N ASP A 166 -12.80 -1.66 17.80
CA ASP A 166 -12.80 -0.45 16.98
C ASP A 166 -12.39 0.80 17.73
N GLU A 167 -11.32 0.63 18.50
CA GLU A 167 -10.75 1.68 19.33
C GLU A 167 -11.79 2.22 20.33
N LYS A 168 -12.85 1.48 20.70
CA LYS A 168 -13.85 1.90 21.70
C LYS A 168 -13.90 0.97 22.90
N ASP A 169 -13.94 1.55 24.09
CA ASP A 169 -14.23 0.82 25.33
C ASP A 169 -15.74 0.62 25.53
N ARG A 170 -16.11 0.05 26.68
CA ARG A 170 -17.50 -0.20 27.05
C ARG A 170 -18.39 1.04 27.23
N ASN A 171 -17.78 2.21 27.39
CA ASN A 171 -18.47 3.48 27.52
C ASN A 171 -18.43 4.28 26.20
N GLY A 172 -17.85 3.71 25.14
CA GLY A 172 -17.65 4.36 23.85
C GLY A 172 -16.46 5.31 23.81
N ASN A 173 -15.60 5.34 24.83
CA ASN A 173 -14.40 6.17 24.85
C ASN A 173 -13.32 5.62 23.90
N PRO A 174 -12.58 6.50 23.20
CA PRO A 174 -11.54 6.08 22.28
C PRO A 174 -10.33 5.48 23.01
N PHE A 175 -9.77 4.37 22.51
CA PHE A 175 -8.51 3.78 22.98
C PHE A 175 -7.34 4.73 22.75
N ALA A 176 -7.19 5.18 21.51
CA ALA A 176 -6.20 6.15 21.07
C ALA A 176 -6.69 6.98 19.88
N VAL A 177 -6.19 8.21 19.76
CA VAL A 177 -6.32 9.01 18.52
C VAL A 177 -5.11 8.77 17.62
N SER A 178 -5.36 8.48 16.34
CA SER A 178 -4.30 8.17 15.37
C SER A 178 -3.82 9.40 14.60
N VAL A 179 -2.49 9.56 14.55
CA VAL A 179 -1.73 10.49 13.71
C VAL A 179 -0.86 9.63 12.79
N ALA A 180 -1.46 9.15 11.70
CA ALA A 180 -0.94 8.01 10.94
C ALA A 180 -0.93 8.24 9.43
N SER A 181 -1.14 9.48 8.95
CA SER A 181 -1.08 9.81 7.52
C SER A 181 0.24 9.49 6.85
N ASN A 182 1.32 9.31 7.61
CA ASN A 182 2.65 8.95 7.12
C ASN A 182 2.98 7.47 7.36
N SER A 183 2.00 6.64 7.72
CA SER A 183 2.18 5.19 7.78
C SER A 183 2.31 4.61 6.38
N TRP A 184 3.07 3.52 6.24
CA TRP A 184 3.32 2.85 4.96
C TRP A 184 2.05 2.47 4.19
N PHE A 185 0.92 2.27 4.87
CA PHE A 185 -0.36 1.96 4.22
C PHE A 185 -1.18 3.21 3.91
N ALA A 186 -1.20 4.21 4.80
CA ALA A 186 -2.05 5.39 4.62
C ALA A 186 -1.39 6.53 3.83
N ASP A 187 -0.06 6.51 3.68
CA ASP A 187 0.70 7.60 3.05
C ASP A 187 0.39 7.77 1.56
N GLY A 188 -0.09 6.74 0.87
CA GLY A 188 -0.35 6.80 -0.56
C GLY A 188 0.89 7.04 -1.42
N VAL A 189 2.10 6.97 -0.85
CA VAL A 189 3.38 7.11 -1.58
C VAL A 189 4.19 5.82 -1.55
N PHE A 190 3.96 4.94 -0.57
CA PHE A 190 4.59 3.62 -0.51
C PHE A 190 4.33 2.84 -1.80
N PRO A 191 5.36 2.27 -2.45
CA PRO A 191 6.70 1.91 -1.94
C PRO A 191 7.78 3.01 -1.95
N VAL A 192 7.48 4.24 -2.35
CA VAL A 192 8.44 5.34 -2.34
C VAL A 192 8.67 5.85 -0.92
N LEU A 193 9.93 5.96 -0.54
CA LEU A 193 10.36 6.42 0.77
C LEU A 193 10.72 7.91 0.71
N GLY A 194 10.78 8.57 1.87
CA GLY A 194 11.33 9.92 2.00
C GLY A 194 10.40 11.07 1.59
N ILE A 195 9.13 10.81 1.26
CA ILE A 195 8.17 11.86 0.89
C ILE A 195 7.27 12.21 2.08
N PRO A 196 7.27 13.46 2.57
CA PRO A 196 6.50 13.84 3.74
C PRO A 196 5.08 14.33 3.41
N LYS A 197 4.13 14.05 4.31
CA LYS A 197 2.83 14.75 4.40
C LYS A 197 2.83 15.70 5.59
N ALA A 198 3.55 16.80 5.46
CA ALA A 198 3.82 17.73 6.55
C ALA A 198 2.53 18.43 7.04
N GLU A 199 1.69 18.93 6.14
CA GLU A 199 0.45 19.60 6.51
C GLU A 199 -0.55 18.62 7.14
N LYS A 200 -0.75 17.46 6.51
CA LYS A 200 -1.63 16.41 7.04
C LYS A 200 -1.24 16.00 8.45
N PHE A 201 0.07 15.86 8.70
CA PHE A 201 0.59 15.48 10.01
C PHE A 201 0.20 16.51 11.08
N VAL A 202 0.38 17.81 10.81
CA VAL A 202 -0.04 18.86 11.75
C VAL A 202 -1.56 18.87 11.92
N LYS A 203 -2.33 18.73 10.84
CA LYS A 203 -3.80 18.65 10.91
C LYS A 203 -4.29 17.47 11.77
N GLU A 204 -3.59 16.34 11.72
CA GLU A 204 -3.88 15.18 12.57
C GLU A 204 -3.49 15.42 14.03
N LEU A 205 -2.38 16.13 14.30
CA LEU A 205 -2.02 16.57 15.66
C LEU A 205 -3.07 17.52 16.25
N GLU A 206 -3.58 18.47 15.46
CA GLU A 206 -4.68 19.37 15.87
C GLU A 206 -5.95 18.58 16.23
N LYS A 207 -6.26 17.54 15.44
CA LYS A 207 -7.40 16.65 15.73
C LYS A 207 -7.15 15.87 17.02
N ALA A 208 -5.93 15.39 17.23
CA ALA A 208 -5.56 14.65 18.44
C ALA A 208 -5.71 15.52 19.69
N GLU A 209 -5.20 16.76 19.66
CA GLU A 209 -5.33 17.72 20.77
C GLU A 209 -6.81 18.01 21.10
N LYS A 210 -7.66 18.17 20.08
CA LYS A 210 -9.11 18.40 20.28
C LYS A 210 -9.85 17.20 20.84
N SER A 211 -9.39 15.98 20.59
CA SER A 211 -10.09 14.75 20.98
C SER A 211 -10.13 14.52 22.48
N LYS A 212 -9.21 15.13 23.24
CA LYS A 212 -8.98 14.86 24.68
C LYS A 212 -8.76 13.38 25.02
N CYS A 213 -8.49 12.53 24.03
CA CYS A 213 -8.12 11.14 24.25
C CYS A 213 -6.75 11.11 24.96
N GLU A 214 -6.63 10.29 26.01
CA GLU A 214 -5.40 10.20 26.81
C GLU A 214 -4.23 9.59 26.01
N ARG A 215 -4.52 8.83 24.95
CA ARG A 215 -3.50 8.15 24.14
C ARG A 215 -3.49 8.66 22.71
N MET A 216 -2.30 8.82 22.18
CA MET A 216 -2.07 9.18 20.78
C MET A 216 -1.14 8.14 20.14
N ARG A 217 -1.54 7.60 18.98
CA ARG A 217 -0.71 6.70 18.17
C ARG A 217 -0.12 7.48 17.01
N ILE A 218 1.19 7.70 17.01
CA ILE A 218 1.89 8.48 15.98
C ILE A 218 2.69 7.55 15.07
N SER A 219 2.50 7.67 13.76
CA SER A 219 3.37 7.07 12.74
C SER A 219 4.20 8.14 12.05
N PHE A 220 5.51 8.03 12.17
CA PHE A 220 6.47 8.95 11.53
C PHE A 220 6.92 8.50 10.12
N GLY A 221 6.54 7.29 9.70
CA GLY A 221 6.92 6.75 8.39
C GLY A 221 8.43 6.74 8.13
N SER A 222 8.80 6.86 6.85
CA SER A 222 10.20 6.97 6.41
C SER A 222 10.81 8.37 6.58
N VAL A 223 10.07 9.35 7.10
CA VAL A 223 10.46 10.77 7.17
C VAL A 223 10.60 11.26 8.62
N PHE A 224 11.08 10.38 9.50
CA PHE A 224 11.18 10.62 10.96
C PHE A 224 11.85 11.95 11.35
N PRO A 225 13.01 12.36 10.80
CA PRO A 225 13.67 13.59 11.23
C PRO A 225 12.79 14.85 11.09
N LEU A 226 12.15 15.04 9.93
CA LEU A 226 11.27 16.19 9.66
C LEU A 226 10.02 16.14 10.55
N LEU A 227 9.32 15.01 10.59
CA LEU A 227 8.07 14.91 11.36
C LEU A 227 8.30 15.01 12.88
N LYS A 228 9.46 14.56 13.38
CA LYS A 228 9.89 14.77 14.76
C LYS A 228 10.10 16.26 15.06
N GLU A 229 10.70 17.01 14.13
CA GLU A 229 10.87 18.45 14.28
C GLU A 229 9.51 19.18 14.28
N ILE A 230 8.61 18.84 13.36
CA ILE A 230 7.24 19.35 13.33
C ILE A 230 6.53 19.06 14.65
N TYR A 231 6.62 17.82 15.15
CA TYR A 231 6.00 17.45 16.42
C TYR A 231 6.56 18.26 17.60
N ARG A 232 7.88 18.48 17.65
CA ARG A 232 8.51 19.31 18.69
C ARG A 232 8.06 20.76 18.64
N GLU A 233 7.90 21.33 17.44
CA GLU A 233 7.40 22.69 17.30
C GLU A 233 5.93 22.80 17.66
N PHE A 234 5.12 21.80 17.29
CA PHE A 234 3.73 21.70 17.72
C PHE A 234 3.60 21.63 19.24
N GLN A 235 4.47 20.87 19.92
CA GLN A 235 4.45 20.79 21.38
C GLN A 235 4.78 22.14 22.07
N LYS A 236 5.60 22.99 21.45
CA LYS A 236 5.94 24.32 22.00
C LYS A 236 4.85 25.34 21.73
N THR A 237 4.32 25.35 20.51
CA THR A 237 3.30 26.29 20.06
C THR A 237 2.28 25.54 19.20
N PRO A 238 1.26 24.92 19.83
CA PRO A 238 0.25 24.16 19.10
C PRO A 238 -0.47 25.05 18.08
N SER A 239 -0.60 24.55 16.85
CA SER A 239 -1.42 25.23 15.84
C SER A 239 -2.91 25.06 16.17
N LYS A 240 -3.71 26.09 15.86
CA LYS A 240 -5.17 26.09 15.97
C LYS A 240 -5.79 26.56 14.66
N GLY A 241 -5.74 25.68 13.65
CA GLY A 241 -6.36 25.92 12.35
C GLY A 241 -5.38 26.42 11.28
N PRO A 242 -5.88 26.70 10.07
CA PRO A 242 -5.07 26.76 8.86
C PRO A 242 -3.95 27.80 8.91
N VAL A 243 -4.21 29.02 9.40
CA VAL A 243 -3.20 30.10 9.45
C VAL A 243 -2.02 29.70 10.33
N SER A 244 -2.28 29.39 11.61
CA SER A 244 -1.24 28.98 12.55
C SER A 244 -0.54 27.66 12.16
N ARG A 245 -1.20 26.79 11.39
CA ARG A 245 -0.59 25.59 10.83
C ARG A 245 0.49 25.95 9.81
N MET A 246 0.19 26.87 8.90
CA MET A 246 1.16 27.36 7.92
C MET A 246 2.30 28.09 8.61
N GLU A 247 2.04 28.91 9.62
CA GLU A 247 3.09 29.56 10.41
C GLU A 247 4.01 28.56 11.11
N LEU A 248 3.46 27.47 11.66
CA LEU A 248 4.24 26.40 12.27
C LEU A 248 5.15 25.73 11.25
N LEU A 249 4.62 25.35 10.09
CA LEU A 249 5.40 24.73 9.03
C LEU A 249 6.44 25.69 8.45
N HIS A 250 6.12 26.97 8.28
CA HIS A 250 7.07 28.00 7.87
C HIS A 250 8.25 28.09 8.85
N ARG A 251 7.99 28.10 10.16
CA ARG A 251 9.08 28.09 11.18
C ARG A 251 9.95 26.84 11.07
N VAL A 252 9.37 25.67 10.79
CA VAL A 252 10.14 24.44 10.58
C VAL A 252 10.96 24.54 9.29
N ALA A 253 10.39 25.05 8.21
CA ALA A 253 11.11 25.28 6.95
C ALA A 253 12.29 26.24 7.15
N ALA A 254 12.07 27.38 7.83
CA ALA A 254 13.11 28.35 8.14
C ALA A 254 14.29 27.76 8.93
N LYS A 255 14.04 26.81 9.85
CA LYS A 255 15.11 26.10 10.56
C LYS A 255 15.95 25.20 9.66
N GLN A 256 15.37 24.68 8.59
CA GLN A 256 16.05 23.78 7.67
C GLN A 256 16.81 24.54 6.57
N VAL A 257 16.22 25.60 6.03
CA VAL A 257 16.73 26.28 4.83
C VAL A 257 17.03 27.77 5.01
N GLY A 258 16.78 28.33 6.19
CA GLY A 258 16.86 29.77 6.46
C GLY A 258 15.58 30.51 6.08
N GLU A 259 15.37 31.69 6.68
CA GLU A 259 14.18 32.52 6.44
C GLU A 259 14.01 32.91 4.96
N GLU A 260 15.11 33.14 4.24
CA GLU A 260 15.11 33.55 2.83
C GLU A 260 14.41 32.53 1.91
N HIS A 261 14.48 31.23 2.23
CA HIS A 261 13.94 30.15 1.39
C HIS A 261 12.82 29.35 2.08
N ALA A 262 12.38 29.78 3.26
CA ALA A 262 11.37 29.07 4.04
C ALA A 262 10.04 28.94 3.30
N GLU A 263 9.59 30.04 2.66
CA GLU A 263 8.36 30.07 1.87
C GLU A 263 8.44 29.14 0.66
N GLU A 264 9.57 29.11 -0.06
CA GLU A 264 9.79 28.19 -1.19
C GLU A 264 9.63 26.72 -0.73
N LEU A 265 10.26 26.34 0.38
CA LEU A 265 10.15 24.97 0.90
C LEU A 265 8.73 24.65 1.42
N LEU A 266 8.07 25.59 2.07
CA LEU A 266 6.67 25.42 2.51
C LEU A 266 5.74 25.19 1.31
N GLN A 267 5.89 26.00 0.25
CA GLN A 267 5.13 25.86 -0.99
C GLN A 267 5.36 24.48 -1.62
N ALA A 268 6.59 23.98 -1.60
CA ALA A 268 6.89 22.63 -2.08
C ALA A 268 6.15 21.55 -1.26
N TRP A 269 6.13 21.65 0.08
CA TRP A 269 5.39 20.68 0.92
C TRP A 269 3.89 20.69 0.64
N ILE A 270 3.28 21.86 0.46
CA ILE A 270 1.87 21.99 0.08
C ILE A 270 1.61 21.34 -1.29
N GLY A 271 2.47 21.62 -2.27
CA GLY A 271 2.37 21.06 -3.61
C GLY A 271 2.51 19.52 -3.64
N ILE A 272 3.43 18.98 -2.82
CA ILE A 272 3.60 17.53 -2.66
C ILE A 272 2.31 16.90 -2.12
N GLU A 273 1.73 17.47 -1.05
CA GLU A 273 0.52 16.90 -0.44
C GLU A 273 -0.69 17.00 -1.38
N SER A 274 -0.87 18.14 -2.06
CA SER A 274 -1.88 18.31 -3.11
C SER A 274 -1.76 17.22 -4.18
N ALA A 275 -0.55 16.99 -4.68
CA ALA A 275 -0.32 15.98 -5.70
C ALA A 275 -0.69 14.57 -5.21
N ILE A 276 -0.34 14.24 -3.96
CA ILE A 276 -0.63 12.92 -3.38
C ILE A 276 -2.14 12.69 -3.27
N GLU A 277 -2.90 13.66 -2.78
CA GLU A 277 -4.35 13.47 -2.59
C GLU A 277 -5.11 13.32 -3.92
N ARG A 278 -4.57 13.79 -5.05
CA ARG A 278 -5.21 13.63 -6.38
C ARG A 278 -5.30 12.18 -6.87
N TYR A 279 -4.26 11.38 -6.63
CA TYR A 279 -4.23 9.98 -7.09
C TYR A 279 -4.48 8.98 -5.94
N ARG A 280 -4.83 9.48 -4.74
CA ARG A 280 -5.10 8.66 -3.56
C ARG A 280 -6.47 7.99 -3.65
N PHE A 281 -6.60 7.03 -4.54
CA PHE A 281 -7.75 6.14 -4.61
C PHE A 281 -7.34 4.69 -4.31
N CYS A 282 -8.32 3.90 -3.88
CA CYS A 282 -8.11 2.52 -3.46
C CYS A 282 -8.58 1.54 -4.53
N LEU A 283 -7.79 0.49 -4.77
CA LEU A 283 -8.23 -0.71 -5.46
C LEU A 283 -8.62 -1.75 -4.41
N ARG A 284 -9.92 -2.08 -4.33
CA ARG A 284 -10.45 -3.10 -3.40
C ARG A 284 -10.13 -2.85 -1.93
N GLY A 285 -10.07 -1.58 -1.52
CA GLY A 285 -9.79 -1.18 -0.14
C GLY A 285 -8.29 -1.01 0.20
N ALA A 286 -7.39 -1.27 -0.74
CA ALA A 286 -5.96 -1.02 -0.60
C ALA A 286 -5.49 0.11 -1.54
N PRO A 287 -4.48 0.92 -1.14
CA PRO A 287 -3.97 2.00 -1.97
C PRO A 287 -3.41 1.51 -3.31
N LEU A 288 -3.70 2.23 -4.40
CA LEU A 288 -3.20 1.90 -5.74
C LEU A 288 -1.68 1.66 -5.75
N MET A 289 -0.90 2.52 -5.09
CA MET A 289 0.56 2.49 -5.13
C MET A 289 1.16 1.21 -4.51
N ILE A 290 0.42 0.57 -3.60
CA ILE A 290 0.78 -0.72 -3.03
C ILE A 290 0.33 -1.83 -3.97
N VAL A 291 -0.93 -1.80 -4.42
CA VAL A 291 -1.50 -2.88 -5.22
C VAL A 291 -0.83 -2.97 -6.59
N GLY A 292 -0.83 -1.90 -7.38
CA GLY A 292 -0.36 -1.93 -8.76
C GLY A 292 1.16 -2.05 -8.87
N PRO A 293 1.92 -0.99 -8.52
CA PRO A 293 3.39 -0.97 -8.61
C PRO A 293 4.08 -2.15 -7.95
N LEU A 294 3.66 -2.49 -6.72
CA LEU A 294 4.38 -3.40 -5.84
C LEU A 294 3.78 -4.81 -5.87
N MET A 295 2.54 -5.02 -5.39
CA MET A 295 1.95 -6.36 -5.29
C MET A 295 1.69 -7.01 -6.65
N MET A 296 1.27 -6.23 -7.65
CA MET A 296 1.07 -6.70 -9.02
C MET A 296 2.33 -6.57 -9.89
N ARG A 297 3.42 -6.05 -9.33
CA ARG A 297 4.72 -5.88 -9.98
C ARG A 297 4.66 -5.05 -11.27
N TRP A 298 3.77 -4.06 -11.37
CA TRP A 298 3.69 -3.18 -12.54
C TRP A 298 5.02 -2.50 -12.88
N VAL A 299 5.85 -2.22 -11.87
CA VAL A 299 7.20 -1.63 -12.04
C VAL A 299 8.12 -2.51 -12.89
N THR A 300 8.13 -3.83 -12.68
CA THR A 300 9.03 -4.76 -13.40
C THR A 300 8.34 -5.57 -14.50
N MET A 301 7.01 -5.60 -14.53
CA MET A 301 6.24 -6.28 -15.57
C MET A 301 6.34 -5.56 -16.92
N PRO A 302 6.75 -6.25 -18.00
CA PRO A 302 6.82 -5.67 -19.34
C PRO A 302 5.42 -5.48 -19.95
N LEU A 303 5.26 -4.44 -20.78
CA LEU A 303 4.04 -4.24 -21.58
C LEU A 303 4.28 -4.83 -22.97
N ILE A 304 3.69 -6.00 -23.23
CA ILE A 304 3.74 -6.64 -24.55
C ILE A 304 2.35 -7.14 -24.96
N PRO A 305 2.07 -7.23 -26.28
CA PRO A 305 0.80 -7.69 -26.82
C PRO A 305 0.29 -9.04 -26.29
N ASP A 306 1.21 -10.00 -26.17
CA ASP A 306 0.90 -11.37 -25.78
C ASP A 306 1.96 -11.87 -24.79
N MET A 307 1.58 -11.86 -23.51
CA MET A 307 2.41 -12.28 -22.39
C MET A 307 2.70 -13.80 -22.40
N SER A 308 1.93 -14.60 -23.14
CA SER A 308 2.14 -16.07 -23.21
C SER A 308 3.42 -16.44 -23.98
N LEU A 309 3.92 -15.54 -24.83
CA LEU A 309 5.14 -15.73 -25.62
C LEU A 309 6.44 -15.52 -24.84
N LEU A 310 6.36 -15.05 -23.59
CA LEU A 310 7.52 -14.88 -22.73
C LEU A 310 8.12 -16.23 -22.33
N THR A 311 9.44 -16.35 -22.37
CA THR A 311 10.14 -17.51 -21.80
C THR A 311 10.03 -17.51 -20.26
N GLU A 312 10.25 -18.66 -19.62
CA GLU A 312 10.24 -18.77 -18.16
C GLU A 312 11.22 -17.77 -17.50
N LYS A 313 12.44 -17.64 -18.04
CA LYS A 313 13.44 -16.67 -17.56
C LYS A 313 12.96 -15.23 -17.64
N GLU A 314 12.15 -14.89 -18.65
CA GLU A 314 11.59 -13.54 -18.80
C GLU A 314 10.40 -13.31 -17.87
N ARG A 315 9.56 -14.33 -17.65
CA ARG A 315 8.46 -14.28 -16.67
C ARG A 315 8.98 -14.10 -15.23
N ASN A 316 10.08 -14.76 -14.89
CA ASN A 316 10.69 -14.68 -13.56
C ASN A 316 11.12 -13.26 -13.15
N VAL A 317 11.29 -12.33 -14.09
CA VAL A 317 11.64 -10.92 -13.81
C VAL A 317 10.55 -10.19 -13.00
N PHE A 318 9.30 -10.61 -13.12
CA PHE A 318 8.17 -9.93 -12.46
C PHE A 318 7.21 -10.87 -11.75
N GLN A 319 7.33 -12.20 -11.91
CA GLN A 319 6.47 -13.14 -11.20
C GLN A 319 6.88 -13.35 -9.74
N HIS A 320 8.16 -13.13 -9.39
CA HIS A 320 8.59 -13.23 -8.01
C HIS A 320 7.97 -12.11 -7.15
N GLY A 321 7.32 -12.50 -6.05
CA GLY A 321 6.55 -11.60 -5.18
C GLY A 321 5.27 -11.03 -5.81
N ARG A 322 4.91 -11.41 -7.04
CA ARG A 322 3.61 -11.00 -7.61
C ARG A 322 2.47 -11.78 -6.98
N VAL A 323 1.42 -11.06 -6.60
CA VAL A 323 0.19 -11.66 -6.07
C VAL A 323 -0.72 -12.11 -7.22
N ALA A 324 -0.83 -13.42 -7.43
CA ALA A 324 -1.73 -14.02 -8.41
C ALA A 324 -2.13 -15.44 -7.98
N ARG A 325 -3.35 -15.87 -8.33
CA ARG A 325 -3.84 -17.20 -7.95
C ARG A 325 -3.09 -18.31 -8.66
N ASN A 326 -2.83 -18.15 -9.96
CA ASN A 326 -2.19 -19.14 -10.82
C ASN A 326 -1.31 -18.46 -11.88
N GLU A 327 -0.54 -19.25 -12.63
CA GLU A 327 0.39 -18.74 -13.64
C GLU A 327 -0.31 -17.99 -14.76
N THR A 328 -1.50 -18.43 -15.20
CA THR A 328 -2.28 -17.77 -16.23
C THR A 328 -2.72 -16.37 -15.80
N GLU A 329 -3.22 -16.24 -14.57
CA GLU A 329 -3.56 -14.95 -13.97
C GLU A 329 -2.35 -14.04 -13.77
N ALA A 330 -1.18 -14.61 -13.46
CA ALA A 330 0.06 -13.87 -13.32
C ALA A 330 0.52 -13.22 -14.64
N LEU A 331 -0.03 -13.63 -15.79
CA LEU A 331 0.24 -13.03 -17.10
C LEU A 331 -0.75 -11.93 -17.48
N ARG A 332 -1.85 -11.74 -16.75
CA ARG A 332 -2.85 -10.71 -17.07
C ARG A 332 -2.43 -9.36 -16.49
N LEU A 333 -2.32 -8.34 -17.33
CA LEU A 333 -1.95 -6.97 -16.91
C LEU A 333 -3.00 -6.35 -15.96
N THR A 334 -4.29 -6.64 -16.20
CA THR A 334 -5.44 -6.13 -15.41
C THR A 334 -5.62 -6.75 -14.05
N ASN A 335 -5.14 -7.97 -13.85
CA ASN A 335 -5.54 -8.71 -12.66
C ASN A 335 -4.95 -7.99 -11.44
N THR A 336 -5.81 -7.54 -10.54
CA THR A 336 -5.44 -6.89 -9.30
C THR A 336 -6.14 -7.64 -8.18
N LEU A 337 -5.36 -8.36 -7.37
CA LEU A 337 -5.88 -9.16 -6.25
C LEU A 337 -7.00 -10.15 -6.65
N GLY A 338 -6.88 -10.79 -7.81
CA GLY A 338 -7.86 -11.78 -8.33
C GLY A 338 -9.12 -11.18 -8.98
N HIS A 339 -9.13 -9.87 -9.23
CA HIS A 339 -10.22 -9.17 -9.94
C HIS A 339 -9.69 -8.32 -11.10
N PRO A 340 -10.53 -7.97 -12.09
CA PRO A 340 -10.21 -6.90 -13.03
C PRO A 340 -9.90 -5.59 -12.27
N GLY A 341 -8.83 -4.91 -12.68
CA GLY A 341 -8.39 -3.62 -12.14
C GLY A 341 -9.23 -2.44 -12.62
N ILE A 342 -8.57 -1.34 -12.98
CA ILE A 342 -9.21 -0.14 -13.50
C ILE A 342 -9.55 -0.38 -14.97
N THR A 343 -10.84 -0.56 -15.27
CA THR A 343 -11.32 -0.87 -16.62
C THR A 343 -12.46 0.05 -17.02
N GLY A 344 -12.62 0.27 -18.33
CA GLY A 344 -13.66 1.11 -18.90
C GLY A 344 -13.17 2.53 -19.18
N GLU A 345 -13.63 3.10 -20.29
CA GLU A 345 -13.11 4.35 -20.88
C GLU A 345 -13.11 5.51 -19.88
N ALA A 346 -14.26 5.79 -19.25
CA ALA A 346 -14.36 6.86 -18.25
C ALA A 346 -13.43 6.67 -17.04
N ALA A 347 -13.23 5.44 -16.57
CA ALA A 347 -12.34 5.17 -15.43
C ALA A 347 -10.87 5.34 -15.84
N VAL A 348 -10.51 4.91 -17.04
CA VAL A 348 -9.16 5.03 -17.61
C VAL A 348 -8.82 6.49 -17.90
N ASP A 349 -9.74 7.26 -18.48
CA ASP A 349 -9.53 8.69 -18.73
C ASP A 349 -9.38 9.49 -17.44
N ASN A 350 -10.19 9.19 -16.42
CA ASN A 350 -10.02 9.80 -15.10
C ASN A 350 -8.66 9.43 -14.49
N ALA A 351 -8.27 8.15 -14.53
CA ALA A 351 -6.96 7.69 -14.03
C ALA A 351 -5.80 8.39 -14.76
N ARG A 352 -5.89 8.51 -16.09
CA ARG A 352 -4.93 9.27 -16.93
C ARG A 352 -4.82 10.71 -16.46
N LEU A 353 -5.95 11.41 -16.33
CA LEU A 353 -5.97 12.83 -15.97
C LEU A 353 -5.39 13.05 -14.57
N VAL A 354 -5.84 12.30 -13.56
CA VAL A 354 -5.37 12.49 -12.18
C VAL A 354 -3.87 12.20 -12.05
N MET A 355 -3.37 11.15 -12.72
CA MET A 355 -1.94 10.81 -12.71
C MET A 355 -1.11 11.84 -13.47
N HIS A 356 -1.63 12.37 -14.59
CA HIS A 356 -0.97 13.44 -15.33
C HIS A 356 -0.82 14.69 -14.46
N THR A 357 -1.93 15.20 -13.90
CA THR A 357 -1.92 16.41 -13.08
C THR A 357 -1.08 16.25 -11.82
N ALA A 358 -1.17 15.10 -11.13
CA ALA A 358 -0.32 14.83 -9.97
C ALA A 358 1.18 14.84 -10.32
N ARG A 359 1.56 14.30 -11.50
CA ARG A 359 2.95 14.31 -11.94
C ARG A 359 3.46 15.71 -12.27
N GLU A 360 2.62 16.58 -12.85
CA GLU A 360 2.99 17.98 -13.07
C GLU A 360 3.23 18.71 -11.75
N GLU A 361 2.36 18.54 -10.75
CA GLU A 361 2.55 19.12 -9.42
C GLU A 361 3.82 18.60 -8.72
N ILE A 362 4.10 17.30 -8.82
CA ILE A 362 5.36 16.71 -8.32
C ILE A 362 6.57 17.31 -9.03
N ARG A 363 6.51 17.53 -10.36
CA ARG A 363 7.59 18.17 -11.12
C ARG A 363 7.81 19.61 -10.69
N SER A 364 6.74 20.38 -10.46
CA SER A 364 6.84 21.73 -9.91
C SER A 364 7.51 21.73 -8.53
N ALA A 365 7.12 20.80 -7.64
CA ALA A 365 7.77 20.65 -6.34
C ALA A 365 9.25 20.27 -6.46
N VAL A 366 9.62 19.39 -7.41
CA VAL A 366 11.02 19.05 -7.70
C VAL A 366 11.82 20.30 -8.07
N VAL A 367 11.32 21.14 -8.98
CA VAL A 367 12.00 22.37 -9.40
C VAL A 367 12.23 23.31 -8.22
N ILE A 368 11.21 23.49 -7.37
CA ILE A 368 11.32 24.33 -6.18
C ILE A 368 12.38 23.78 -5.22
N VAL A 369 12.30 22.49 -4.87
CA VAL A 369 13.22 21.88 -3.90
C VAL A 369 14.66 21.85 -4.43
N GLU A 370 14.88 21.56 -5.72
CA GLU A 370 16.20 21.65 -6.35
C GLU A 370 16.75 23.09 -6.31
N GLY A 371 15.89 24.08 -6.61
CA GLY A 371 16.24 25.49 -6.53
C GLY A 371 16.67 25.92 -5.13
N VAL A 372 15.94 25.51 -4.10
CA VAL A 372 16.31 25.78 -2.70
C VAL A 372 17.61 25.06 -2.34
N ALA A 373 17.73 23.77 -2.67
CA ALA A 373 18.92 22.97 -2.36
C ALA A 373 20.22 23.57 -2.95
N ALA A 374 20.14 24.21 -4.12
CA ALA A 374 21.27 24.84 -4.77
C ALA A 374 21.70 26.17 -4.13
N LYS A 375 20.80 26.86 -3.43
CA LYS A 375 21.06 28.20 -2.84
C LYS A 375 21.52 28.13 -1.37
N ILE A 376 21.13 27.08 -0.64
CA ILE A 376 21.40 26.99 0.80
C ILE A 376 22.86 26.61 1.11
N ARG A 377 23.41 27.20 2.19
CA ARG A 377 24.80 26.97 2.61
C ARG A 377 25.02 25.65 3.35
N SER A 378 23.98 25.16 4.04
CA SER A 378 24.08 23.93 4.85
C SER A 378 24.15 22.71 3.94
N LYS A 379 25.32 22.08 3.87
CA LYS A 379 25.55 20.85 3.07
C LYS A 379 24.62 19.70 3.48
N THR A 380 24.34 19.57 4.77
CA THR A 380 23.44 18.52 5.29
C THR A 380 22.00 18.77 4.85
N ALA A 381 21.50 20.00 4.98
CA ALA A 381 20.15 20.33 4.52
C ALA A 381 20.04 20.20 2.99
N ALA A 382 21.04 20.64 2.23
CA ALA A 382 21.09 20.47 0.78
C ALA A 382 21.08 18.99 0.37
N GLY A 383 21.81 18.15 1.11
CA GLY A 383 21.79 16.69 0.95
C GLY A 383 20.39 16.10 1.17
N ASN A 384 19.73 16.47 2.27
CA ASN A 384 18.36 16.00 2.57
C ASN A 384 17.35 16.41 1.49
N LEU A 385 17.41 17.66 1.01
CA LEU A 385 16.55 18.13 -0.08
C LEU A 385 16.85 17.42 -1.40
N THR A 386 18.12 17.12 -1.68
CA THR A 386 18.51 16.32 -2.84
C THR A 386 17.93 14.90 -2.78
N SER A 387 17.91 14.28 -1.60
CA SER A 387 17.29 12.97 -1.40
C SER A 387 15.77 13.01 -1.53
N LEU A 388 15.12 14.09 -1.08
CA LEU A 388 13.70 14.35 -1.32
C LEU A 388 13.41 14.48 -2.82
N VAL A 389 14.21 15.23 -3.57
CA VAL A 389 14.09 15.38 -5.02
C VAL A 389 14.17 14.03 -5.73
N LYS A 390 15.13 13.18 -5.37
CA LYS A 390 15.23 11.84 -5.94
C LYS A 390 13.99 11.00 -5.65
N SER A 391 13.44 11.10 -4.44
CA SER A 391 12.21 10.42 -4.04
C SER A 391 10.99 10.91 -4.83
N LEU A 392 10.84 12.23 -5.01
CA LEU A 392 9.78 12.81 -5.84
C LEU A 392 9.89 12.41 -7.31
N LYS A 393 11.10 12.36 -7.87
CA LYS A 393 11.34 11.86 -9.22
C LYS A 393 10.96 10.38 -9.35
N ALA A 394 11.25 9.56 -8.35
CA ALA A 394 10.82 8.16 -8.33
C ALA A 394 9.30 8.02 -8.22
N LEU A 395 8.63 8.82 -7.38
CA LEU A 395 7.16 8.84 -7.30
C LEU A 395 6.53 9.23 -8.65
N SER A 396 7.04 10.27 -9.30
CA SER A 396 6.57 10.68 -10.64
C SER A 396 6.79 9.58 -11.68
N SER A 397 7.87 8.80 -11.56
CA SER A 397 8.17 7.65 -12.43
C SER A 397 7.22 6.49 -12.17
N ILE A 398 6.92 6.15 -10.92
CA ILE A 398 5.96 5.07 -10.61
C ILE A 398 4.53 5.45 -11.04
N LEU A 399 4.12 6.70 -10.85
CA LEU A 399 2.83 7.18 -11.38
C LEU A 399 2.76 7.09 -12.91
N LEU A 400 3.88 7.33 -13.60
CA LEU A 400 3.96 7.12 -15.05
C LEU A 400 3.77 5.65 -15.41
N THR A 401 4.39 4.73 -14.66
CA THR A 401 4.15 3.29 -14.83
C THR A 401 2.69 2.91 -14.61
N CYS A 402 2.05 3.39 -13.53
CA CYS A 402 0.63 3.15 -13.29
C CYS A 402 -0.21 3.60 -14.49
N ARG A 403 -0.01 4.83 -14.96
CA ARG A 403 -0.72 5.38 -16.12
C ARG A 403 -0.51 4.52 -17.35
N ASN A 404 0.75 4.23 -17.69
CA ASN A 404 1.10 3.47 -18.88
C ASN A 404 0.49 2.06 -18.86
N VAL A 405 0.50 1.38 -17.70
CA VAL A 405 -0.10 0.04 -17.55
C VAL A 405 -1.62 0.09 -17.75
N ILE A 406 -2.30 1.03 -17.10
CA ILE A 406 -3.77 1.18 -17.19
C ILE A 406 -4.20 1.51 -18.63
N GLU A 407 -3.54 2.47 -19.26
CA GLU A 407 -3.84 2.86 -20.64
C GLU A 407 -3.54 1.73 -21.62
N TYR A 408 -2.35 1.12 -21.51
CA TYR A 408 -1.93 0.05 -22.41
C TYR A 408 -2.89 -1.13 -22.36
N GLU A 409 -3.27 -1.53 -21.15
CA GLU A 409 -4.25 -2.59 -20.95
C GLU A 409 -5.60 -2.24 -21.57
N HIS A 410 -6.11 -1.04 -21.29
CA HIS A 410 -7.39 -0.61 -21.81
C HIS A 410 -7.41 -0.67 -23.33
N THR A 411 -6.41 -0.07 -23.99
CA THR A 411 -6.29 -0.09 -25.46
C THR A 411 -6.17 -1.52 -25.99
N LEU A 412 -5.45 -2.40 -25.30
CA LEU A 412 -5.35 -3.82 -25.68
C LEU A 412 -6.70 -4.57 -25.57
N SER A 413 -7.53 -4.19 -24.59
CA SER A 413 -8.84 -4.80 -24.32
C SER A 413 -9.92 -4.40 -25.33
N ILE A 414 -9.82 -3.19 -25.90
CA ILE A 414 -10.81 -2.64 -26.85
C ILE A 414 -10.37 -2.70 -28.32
N ARG A 415 -9.22 -3.32 -28.61
CA ARG A 415 -8.58 -3.32 -29.94
C ARG A 415 -9.55 -3.56 -31.11
N ASN A 416 -10.41 -4.56 -31.03
CA ASN A 416 -11.38 -4.90 -32.08
C ASN A 416 -12.43 -3.80 -32.35
N ARG A 417 -12.65 -2.87 -31.40
CA ARG A 417 -13.57 -1.73 -31.55
C ARG A 417 -12.87 -0.51 -32.16
N CYS A 418 -11.60 -0.29 -31.80
CA CYS A 418 -10.80 0.82 -32.32
C CYS A 418 -10.26 0.53 -33.73
N ASP A 419 -10.29 -0.73 -34.20
CA ASP A 419 -9.86 -1.15 -35.53
C ASP A 419 -10.61 -0.46 -36.69
N GLU A 420 -11.82 0.04 -36.43
CA GLU A 420 -12.68 0.72 -37.41
C GLU A 420 -12.49 2.26 -37.45
N GLU A 421 -11.86 2.85 -36.42
CA GLU A 421 -11.77 4.31 -36.26
C GLU A 421 -10.38 4.88 -36.60
N VAL A 422 -10.36 5.66 -37.69
CA VAL A 422 -9.37 6.69 -38.07
C VAL A 422 -7.97 6.22 -38.47
N TRP A 423 -7.64 6.56 -39.72
CA TRP A 423 -6.28 6.56 -40.26
C TRP A 423 -5.56 7.83 -39.78
N TYR A 424 -4.61 7.71 -38.85
CA TYR A 424 -3.75 8.86 -38.54
C TYR A 424 -2.90 9.17 -39.78
N ARG A 425 -3.12 10.35 -40.37
CA ARG A 425 -2.29 10.92 -41.44
C ARG A 425 -1.50 12.04 -40.82
N ASP A 426 -0.18 11.97 -40.90
CA ASP A 426 0.65 13.09 -40.52
C ASP A 426 0.57 14.24 -41.54
N GLN A 427 1.28 15.33 -41.28
CA GLN A 427 1.35 16.50 -42.18
C GLN A 427 1.92 16.18 -43.58
N TYR A 428 2.54 15.01 -43.76
CA TYR A 428 3.07 14.53 -45.02
C TYR A 428 2.16 13.52 -45.71
N ASN A 429 0.92 13.35 -45.22
CA ASN A 429 -0.07 12.41 -45.75
C ASN A 429 0.43 10.95 -45.75
N THR A 430 1.42 10.64 -44.89
CA THR A 430 1.81 9.27 -44.62
C THR A 430 0.87 8.74 -43.54
N GLY A 431 0.13 7.68 -43.85
CA GLY A 431 -0.77 7.04 -42.88
C GLY A 431 -0.64 5.53 -42.97
N ALA A 432 -0.44 4.85 -41.83
CA ALA A 432 -0.53 3.39 -41.75
C ALA A 432 -0.62 2.81 -40.32
N LEU A 433 -1.09 3.57 -39.31
CA LEU A 433 -1.35 3.01 -37.98
C LEU A 433 -2.79 3.31 -37.56
N ASN A 434 -3.54 2.26 -37.23
CA ASN A 434 -4.81 2.40 -36.51
C ASN A 434 -4.56 3.08 -35.14
N ARG A 435 -5.52 3.88 -34.66
CA ARG A 435 -5.46 4.58 -33.37
C ARG A 435 -5.00 3.69 -32.21
N GLY A 436 -5.58 2.50 -32.04
CA GLY A 436 -5.21 1.57 -30.97
C GLY A 436 -3.76 1.07 -31.09
N SER A 437 -3.30 0.89 -32.32
CA SER A 437 -1.93 0.54 -32.65
C SER A 437 -0.93 1.63 -32.23
N TYR A 438 -1.29 2.90 -32.47
CA TYR A 438 -0.49 4.05 -32.10
C TYR A 438 -0.44 4.23 -30.58
N GLU A 439 -1.60 4.20 -29.91
CA GLU A 439 -1.71 4.35 -28.46
C GLU A 439 -0.93 3.26 -27.70
N LEU A 440 -1.03 1.98 -28.10
CA LEU A 440 -0.26 0.89 -27.49
C LEU A 440 1.26 1.12 -27.60
N ARG A 441 1.75 1.54 -28.77
CA ARG A 441 3.17 1.82 -28.96
C ARG A 441 3.63 3.03 -28.14
N LEU A 442 2.79 4.06 -28.00
CA LEU A 442 3.11 5.21 -27.15
C LEU A 442 3.27 4.80 -25.69
N SER A 443 2.30 4.09 -25.12
CA SER A 443 2.36 3.65 -23.72
C SER A 443 3.54 2.69 -23.49
N ALA A 444 3.78 1.75 -24.42
CA ALA A 444 4.93 0.85 -24.32
C ALA A 444 6.27 1.58 -24.43
N ARG A 445 6.42 2.52 -25.38
CA ARG A 445 7.66 3.30 -25.51
C ARG A 445 7.90 4.16 -24.28
N SER A 446 6.86 4.87 -23.83
CA SER A 446 6.93 5.69 -22.62
C SER A 446 7.35 4.85 -21.41
N GLU A 447 6.89 3.61 -21.30
CA GLU A 447 7.23 2.74 -20.19
C GLU A 447 8.67 2.22 -20.24
N MET A 448 9.18 1.91 -21.43
CA MET A 448 10.60 1.54 -21.60
C MET A 448 11.54 2.66 -21.17
N ASP A 449 11.25 3.88 -21.63
CA ASP A 449 12.05 5.07 -21.30
C ASP A 449 11.97 5.36 -19.79
N ASN A 450 10.78 5.24 -19.21
CA ASN A 450 10.56 5.42 -17.78
C ASN A 450 11.32 4.39 -16.93
N ALA A 451 11.29 3.10 -17.31
CA ALA A 451 11.99 2.05 -16.59
C ALA A 451 13.51 2.26 -16.58
N LEU A 452 14.09 2.67 -17.72
CA LEU A 452 15.52 2.99 -17.82
C LEU A 452 15.90 4.25 -17.03
N ALA A 453 15.05 5.28 -17.06
CA ALA A 453 15.24 6.50 -16.27
C ALA A 453 15.18 6.21 -14.76
N LEU A 454 14.22 5.39 -14.31
CA LEU A 454 14.12 4.96 -12.93
C LEU A 454 15.34 4.14 -12.51
N ALA A 455 15.80 3.19 -13.34
CA ALA A 455 17.00 2.42 -13.05
C ALA A 455 18.22 3.31 -12.85
N LYS A 456 18.41 4.33 -13.71
CA LYS A 456 19.49 5.32 -13.59
C LYS A 456 19.35 6.17 -12.32
N LEU A 457 18.13 6.59 -11.97
CA LEU A 457 17.85 7.35 -10.76
C LEU A 457 18.23 6.55 -9.51
N LEU A 458 17.80 5.30 -9.42
CA LEU A 458 18.11 4.40 -8.30
C LEU A 458 19.61 4.12 -8.19
N GLU A 459 20.30 3.88 -9.31
CA GLU A 459 21.75 3.66 -9.34
C GLU A 459 22.55 4.90 -8.90
N SER A 460 22.03 6.10 -9.15
CA SER A 460 22.65 7.36 -8.73
C SER A 460 22.39 7.74 -7.26
N SER A 461 21.65 6.93 -6.52
CA SER A 461 21.28 7.21 -5.13
C SER A 461 22.08 6.37 -4.15
N SER A 462 22.67 7.01 -3.15
CA SER A 462 23.21 6.34 -1.97
C SER A 462 22.12 5.98 -0.96
N ASP A 463 21.04 6.78 -0.94
CA ASP A 463 19.96 6.61 0.02
C ASP A 463 18.85 5.71 -0.56
N PRO A 464 18.20 4.88 0.27
CA PRO A 464 17.03 4.10 -0.15
C PRO A 464 15.89 5.01 -0.60
N ILE A 465 15.53 4.93 -1.89
CA ILE A 465 14.39 5.66 -2.47
C ILE A 465 13.13 4.81 -2.49
N LEU A 466 13.28 3.50 -2.74
CA LEU A 466 12.19 2.53 -2.75
C LEU A 466 12.44 1.49 -1.66
N ILE A 467 11.36 0.95 -1.11
CA ILE A 467 11.47 -0.17 -0.17
C ILE A 467 12.05 -1.42 -0.87
N THR A 468 13.18 -1.89 -0.36
CA THR A 468 13.82 -3.13 -0.82
C THR A 468 13.95 -4.12 0.33
N ALA A 469 13.87 -5.40 -0.01
CA ALA A 469 14.08 -6.47 0.94
C ALA A 469 15.54 -6.47 1.44
N PRO A 470 15.80 -6.75 2.73
CA PRO A 470 17.16 -6.78 3.27
C PRO A 470 18.00 -7.96 2.71
N SER A 471 17.34 -8.94 2.09
CA SER A 471 17.98 -10.05 1.38
C SER A 471 16.99 -10.67 0.40
N ALA A 472 17.46 -11.44 -0.59
CA ALA A 472 16.60 -12.14 -1.54
C ALA A 472 15.60 -13.10 -0.86
N LYS A 473 15.98 -13.72 0.27
CA LYS A 473 15.07 -14.60 1.04
C LYS A 473 13.94 -13.86 1.75
N ARG A 474 14.03 -12.54 1.83
CA ARG A 474 13.07 -11.66 2.53
C ARG A 474 12.29 -10.79 1.55
N GLU A 475 12.45 -11.03 0.24
CA GLU A 475 11.60 -10.42 -0.77
C GLU A 475 10.23 -11.07 -0.75
N ASP A 476 9.20 -10.24 -0.81
CA ASP A 476 7.80 -10.63 -0.79
C ASP A 476 6.94 -9.64 -1.62
N SER A 477 5.62 -9.79 -1.58
CA SER A 477 4.71 -8.92 -2.33
C SER A 477 4.68 -7.45 -1.89
N LEU A 478 5.30 -7.10 -0.77
CA LEU A 478 5.32 -5.75 -0.19
C LEU A 478 6.73 -5.14 -0.19
N THR A 479 7.69 -5.78 -0.85
CA THR A 479 9.07 -5.29 -0.99
C THR A 479 9.59 -5.56 -2.40
N PHE A 480 10.48 -4.71 -2.91
CA PHE A 480 11.22 -5.03 -4.12
C PHE A 480 12.49 -5.83 -3.80
N GLY A 481 12.93 -6.65 -4.75
CA GLY A 481 14.21 -7.34 -4.66
C GLY A 481 15.42 -6.42 -4.71
N LEU A 482 16.56 -6.92 -4.21
CA LEU A 482 17.86 -6.25 -4.38
C LEU A 482 18.28 -6.16 -5.87
N GLY A 483 17.66 -6.96 -6.74
CA GLY A 483 17.88 -6.98 -8.18
C GLY A 483 17.12 -5.92 -8.98
N LEU A 484 16.34 -5.05 -8.35
CA LEU A 484 15.38 -4.16 -9.01
C LEU A 484 15.96 -3.35 -10.18
N ILE A 485 17.16 -2.80 -10.04
CA ILE A 485 17.82 -2.01 -11.11
C ILE A 485 18.04 -2.87 -12.36
N LYS A 486 18.47 -4.12 -12.18
CA LYS A 486 18.67 -5.07 -13.28
C LYS A 486 17.33 -5.51 -13.87
N GLU A 487 16.31 -5.71 -13.05
CA GLU A 487 14.95 -6.07 -13.49
C GLU A 487 14.32 -4.97 -14.34
N LEU A 488 14.47 -3.69 -13.97
CA LEU A 488 14.02 -2.54 -14.75
C LEU A 488 14.68 -2.48 -16.13
N ARG A 489 15.99 -2.70 -16.21
CA ARG A 489 16.71 -2.79 -17.49
C ARG A 489 16.23 -3.98 -18.31
N ARG A 490 16.05 -5.12 -17.66
CA ARG A 490 15.56 -6.35 -18.30
C ARG A 490 14.14 -6.20 -18.84
N LYS A 491 13.26 -5.48 -18.14
CA LYS A 491 11.92 -5.12 -18.62
C LYS A 491 12.00 -4.41 -19.97
N ALA A 492 12.84 -3.38 -20.09
CA ALA A 492 13.02 -2.64 -21.34
C ALA A 492 13.58 -3.52 -22.47
N GLU A 493 14.56 -4.39 -22.17
CA GLU A 493 15.10 -5.35 -23.14
C GLU A 493 14.02 -6.31 -23.66
N ILE A 494 13.17 -6.84 -22.78
CA ILE A 494 12.06 -7.72 -23.15
C ILE A 494 11.08 -6.97 -24.04
N MET A 495 10.66 -5.77 -23.65
CA MET A 495 9.72 -4.97 -24.45
C MET A 495 10.26 -4.66 -25.85
N MET A 496 11.57 -4.40 -25.99
CA MET A 496 12.20 -4.20 -27.30
C MET A 496 12.24 -5.50 -28.11
N LYS A 497 12.61 -6.63 -27.49
CA LYS A 497 12.65 -7.95 -28.15
C LYS A 497 11.29 -8.30 -28.77
N TYR A 498 10.20 -8.02 -28.07
CA TYR A 498 8.83 -8.34 -28.50
C TYR A 498 8.12 -7.19 -29.22
N TRP A 499 8.83 -6.09 -29.53
CA TRP A 499 8.27 -4.97 -30.29
C TRP A 499 7.66 -5.37 -31.65
N PRO A 500 8.19 -6.35 -32.41
CA PRO A 500 7.56 -6.78 -33.65
C PRO A 500 6.11 -7.29 -33.50
N LEU A 501 5.68 -7.72 -32.31
CA LEU A 501 4.30 -8.17 -32.08
C LEU A 501 3.26 -7.07 -32.30
N TYR A 502 3.62 -5.79 -32.08
CA TYR A 502 2.72 -4.68 -32.36
C TYR A 502 2.35 -4.59 -33.85
N ASN A 503 3.28 -5.01 -34.73
CA ASN A 503 3.06 -5.06 -36.17
C ASN A 503 2.24 -6.28 -36.59
N GLN A 504 2.22 -7.35 -35.78
CA GLN A 504 1.38 -8.53 -36.03
C GLN A 504 -0.06 -8.27 -35.59
N LEU A 505 -0.24 -7.62 -34.43
CA LEU A 505 -1.56 -7.23 -33.95
C LEU A 505 -2.29 -6.29 -34.92
N TYR A 506 -1.53 -5.38 -35.55
CA TYR A 506 -2.06 -4.42 -36.51
C TYR A 506 -1.16 -4.46 -37.75
N PRO A 507 -1.45 -5.37 -38.70
CA PRO A 507 -0.64 -5.50 -39.89
C PRO A 507 -0.62 -4.18 -40.67
N PRO A 508 0.52 -3.83 -41.30
CA PRO A 508 0.55 -2.72 -42.23
C PRO A 508 -0.48 -3.00 -43.32
N VAL A 509 -1.21 -1.96 -43.69
CA VAL A 509 -2.29 -2.08 -44.66
C VAL A 509 -1.68 -2.52 -45.98
N PRO A 510 -2.24 -3.56 -46.65
CA PRO A 510 -1.80 -3.91 -47.99
C PRO A 510 -1.80 -2.62 -48.80
N LYS A 511 -0.69 -2.33 -49.50
CA LYS A 511 -0.69 -1.23 -50.48
C LYS A 511 -2.01 -1.30 -51.23
N LEU A 512 -2.76 -0.20 -51.27
CA LEU A 512 -4.01 -0.07 -52.04
C LEU A 512 -3.71 -0.51 -53.48
N GLU A 513 -3.79 -1.81 -53.75
CA GLU A 513 -3.72 -2.35 -55.09
C GLU A 513 -5.06 -2.02 -55.71
N LYS A 514 -5.07 -0.86 -56.37
CA LYS A 514 -6.07 -0.41 -57.32
C LYS A 514 -7.50 -0.59 -56.81
N LEU A 515 -8.01 0.45 -56.15
CA LEU A 515 -9.38 0.88 -56.43
C LEU A 515 -9.44 1.25 -57.92
N THR A 516 -9.56 0.25 -58.79
CA THR A 516 -10.19 0.45 -60.08
C THR A 516 -11.58 0.96 -59.78
N ILE A 517 -11.80 2.24 -60.05
CA ILE A 517 -13.15 2.79 -60.22
C ILE A 517 -13.75 2.00 -61.40
N LYS A 518 -14.46 0.92 -61.09
CA LYS A 518 -15.38 0.28 -62.02
C LYS A 518 -16.74 0.91 -61.78
N GLY A 519 -17.13 1.78 -62.71
CA GLY A 519 -18.49 2.29 -62.80
C GLY A 519 -18.68 3.65 -62.13
N ALA A 520 -18.39 4.70 -62.88
CA ALA A 520 -19.29 5.84 -62.93
C ALA A 520 -19.64 6.06 -64.42
N PRO A 521 -20.93 6.28 -64.75
CA PRO A 521 -21.43 6.40 -66.13
C PRO A 521 -20.86 7.59 -66.90
#